data_AF-A0A923J108-F1
#
_entry.id   AF-A0A923J108-F1
#
_cell.length_a   1.000
_cell.length_b   1.000
_cell.length_c   1.000
_cell.angle_alpha   90.00
_cell.angle_beta   90.00
_cell.angle_gamma   90.00
#
_symmetry.space_group_name_H-M   'P 1'
#
loop_
_entity.id
_entity.type
_entity.pdbx_description
1 polymer ?
#
loop_
_entity_poly.entity_id
_entity_poly.type
_entity_poly.pdbx_seq_one_letter_code
_entity_poly.pdbx_strand_id
1 'polypeptide(L)'
;MKKIVMLATLMIIALGVTGIAKAQGDYMANSIFEANRYETSIKISSNYSNDKFKNVIIASGSNFPDALSGSALAAKLDAPVILTHGANILNQKEYLDTNNYKNLILLGGNATISKEVEYILENKPVISNKNAKELLFNGDEAFKKMLKIDVDDENYIDLHGISFAKINDDINSYGSIENYLNKNYELNKYYSNTFIKNMINFVFTNINGEYYMRYGNPEPAINLENAEIVEKKYKANKVEILVKGYYYDPEPYYLKASLEYNGGKWVIDQFHNWF
;
A
#
# COMPACT_ATOMS: atom_id res chain seq x y z
N MET A 1 4.32 33.87 35.95
CA MET A 1 4.90 34.48 34.72
C MET A 1 4.02 34.09 33.54
N LYS A 2 3.56 35.04 32.71
CA LYS A 2 2.80 34.75 31.49
C LYS A 2 3.79 34.40 30.37
N LYS A 3 3.67 33.21 29.76
CA LYS A 3 4.46 32.83 28.57
C LYS A 3 3.70 33.29 27.32
N ILE A 4 4.38 33.99 26.41
CA ILE A 4 3.86 34.32 25.08
C ILE A 4 4.51 33.35 24.09
N VAL A 5 3.70 32.59 23.35
CA VAL A 5 4.17 31.69 22.30
C VAL A 5 3.80 32.29 20.95
N MET A 6 4.80 32.57 20.12
CA MET A 6 4.62 33.16 18.80
C MET A 6 4.61 32.03 17.75
N LEU A 7 3.46 31.79 17.12
CA LEU A 7 3.37 30.95 15.92
C LEU A 7 3.69 31.83 14.71
N ALA A 8 4.91 31.76 14.20
CA ALA A 8 5.30 32.50 13.00
C ALA A 8 5.22 31.59 11.76
N THR A 9 4.34 31.90 10.82
CA THR A 9 4.58 31.57 9.42
C THR A 9 5.58 32.59 8.89
N LEU A 10 6.70 32.15 8.29
CA LEU A 10 7.63 33.00 7.58
C LEU A 10 6.94 33.66 6.37
N MET A 11 6.18 34.73 6.60
CA MET A 11 6.16 35.85 5.68
C MET A 11 7.27 36.78 6.15
N ILE A 12 8.28 36.97 5.31
CA ILE A 12 9.23 38.05 5.49
C ILE A 12 8.41 39.35 5.43
N ILE A 13 8.09 39.91 6.60
CA ILE A 13 7.59 41.28 6.71
C ILE A 13 8.81 42.17 6.53
N ALA A 14 9.17 42.47 5.29
CA ALA A 14 10.02 43.60 4.97
C ALA A 14 9.14 44.88 5.00
N LEU A 15 8.76 45.31 6.20
CA LEU A 15 8.25 46.67 6.41
C LEU A 15 9.34 47.44 7.14
N GLY A 16 9.95 48.39 6.45
CA GLY A 16 10.91 49.32 7.04
C GLY A 16 10.22 50.11 8.16
N VAL A 17 10.64 49.88 9.40
CA VAL A 17 10.18 50.66 10.55
C VAL A 17 11.33 51.57 11.00
N THR A 18 11.34 52.81 10.53
CA THR A 18 12.06 53.90 11.22
C THR A 18 11.19 54.33 12.40
N GLY A 19 11.34 53.65 13.53
CA GLY A 19 10.64 53.98 14.76
C GLY A 19 10.74 52.87 15.80
N ILE A 20 11.76 52.93 16.67
CA ILE A 20 11.89 52.01 17.80
C ILE A 20 10.89 52.43 18.88
N ALA A 21 9.68 51.89 18.85
CA ALA A 21 8.85 51.82 20.05
C ALA A 21 9.39 50.67 20.92
N LYS A 22 10.11 50.99 21.99
CA LYS A 22 10.52 50.01 22.99
C LYS A 22 9.28 49.54 23.75
N ALA A 23 8.76 48.36 23.41
CA ALA A 23 7.85 47.65 24.29
C ALA A 23 8.65 47.16 25.51
N GLN A 24 8.35 47.72 26.69
CA GLN A 24 9.02 47.37 27.93
C GLN A 24 8.34 46.15 28.57
N GLY A 25 8.91 44.98 28.33
CA GLY A 25 8.59 43.73 29.01
C GLY A 25 9.60 42.66 28.62
N ASP A 26 10.20 41.98 29.61
CA ASP A 26 11.04 40.80 29.39
C ASP A 26 10.15 39.62 28.97
N TYR A 27 9.81 39.58 27.68
CA TYR A 27 9.12 38.45 27.09
C TYR A 27 10.16 37.44 26.60
N MET A 28 10.27 36.31 27.28
CA MET A 28 10.97 35.14 26.75
C MET A 28 10.13 34.56 25.60
N ALA A 29 10.41 35.00 24.38
CA ALA A 29 9.79 34.46 23.18
C ALA A 29 10.34 33.06 22.92
N ASN A 30 9.53 32.03 23.20
CA ASN A 30 9.84 30.67 22.80
C ASN A 30 9.31 30.45 21.39
N SER A 31 10.23 30.31 20.44
CA SER A 31 9.88 29.97 19.06
C SER A 31 9.71 28.45 18.92
N ILE A 32 8.55 28.02 18.43
CA ILE A 32 8.22 26.60 18.24
C ILE A 32 7.99 26.36 16.74
N PHE A 33 9.07 26.01 16.03
CA PHE A 33 9.05 25.65 14.62
C PHE A 33 10.07 24.54 14.33
N GLU A 34 9.86 23.84 13.21
CA GLU A 34 10.75 22.84 12.59
C GLU A 34 10.86 23.09 11.09
N ALA A 35 11.50 22.17 10.35
CA ALA A 35 11.79 22.32 8.92
C ALA A 35 10.53 22.46 8.05
N ASN A 36 9.41 21.88 8.48
CA ASN A 36 8.13 22.00 7.78
C ASN A 36 6.93 22.06 8.73
N ARG A 37 5.76 22.36 8.16
CA ARG A 37 4.49 22.47 8.89
C ARG A 37 4.06 21.17 9.59
N TYR A 38 4.46 20.02 9.05
CA TYR A 38 4.10 18.72 9.60
C TYR A 38 4.90 18.45 10.88
N GLU A 39 6.22 18.63 10.83
CA GLU A 39 7.10 18.55 12.00
C GLU A 39 6.78 19.62 13.05
N THR A 40 6.47 20.84 12.61
CA THR A 40 6.06 21.93 13.51
C THR A 40 4.78 21.55 14.26
N SER A 41 3.79 20.93 13.60
CA SER A 41 2.56 20.47 14.27
C SER A 41 2.84 19.41 15.34
N ILE A 42 3.78 18.49 15.08
CA ILE A 42 4.26 17.50 16.06
C ILE A 42 4.96 18.19 17.24
N LYS A 43 5.87 19.14 16.97
CA LYS A 43 6.60 19.88 18.02
C LYS A 43 5.67 20.71 18.89
N ILE A 44 4.64 21.33 18.29
CA ILE A 44 3.62 22.05 19.05
C ILE A 44 2.91 21.05 19.96
N SER A 45 2.38 19.95 19.40
CA SER A 45 1.72 18.90 20.17
C SER A 45 2.58 18.44 21.34
N SER A 46 3.84 18.07 21.11
CA SER A 46 4.76 17.55 22.13
C SER A 46 5.08 18.53 23.25
N ASN A 47 5.15 19.84 22.96
CA ASN A 47 5.38 20.87 23.98
C ASN A 47 4.17 21.07 24.91
N TYR A 48 2.97 20.71 24.46
CA TYR A 48 1.74 20.82 25.24
C TYR A 48 1.25 19.46 25.79
N SER A 49 1.92 18.35 25.46
CA SER A 49 1.59 16.98 25.90
C SER A 49 1.78 16.68 27.40
N ASN A 50 2.10 17.68 28.24
CA ASN A 50 2.21 17.47 29.70
C ASN A 50 0.89 16.99 30.31
N ASP A 51 -0.23 17.27 29.64
CA ASP A 51 -1.53 16.66 29.87
C ASP A 51 -1.75 15.61 28.76
N LYS A 52 -1.83 14.32 29.11
CA LYS A 52 -2.04 13.25 28.12
C LYS A 52 -3.40 13.42 27.44
N PHE A 53 -3.40 14.11 26.30
CA PHE A 53 -4.60 14.31 25.49
C PHE A 53 -5.22 12.97 25.12
N LYS A 54 -6.55 12.85 25.29
CA LYS A 54 -7.28 11.63 24.90
C LYS A 54 -7.58 11.60 23.40
N ASN A 55 -7.65 12.77 22.78
CA ASN A 55 -8.06 12.96 21.39
C ASN A 55 -6.92 13.60 20.61
N VAL A 56 -6.85 13.33 19.31
CA VAL A 56 -5.99 14.03 18.36
C VAL A 56 -6.77 14.28 17.09
N ILE A 57 -6.63 15.49 16.54
CA ILE A 57 -7.21 15.84 15.24
C ILE A 57 -6.11 15.73 14.18
N ILE A 58 -6.40 15.05 13.09
CA ILE A 58 -5.50 14.85 11.97
C ILE A 58 -6.12 15.55 10.76
N ALA A 59 -5.40 16.48 10.15
CA ALA A 59 -5.89 17.26 9.02
C ALA A 59 -4.82 17.41 7.93
N SER A 60 -5.26 17.72 6.70
CA SER A 60 -4.32 18.02 5.60
C SER A 60 -3.59 19.33 5.86
N GLY A 61 -2.26 19.29 5.89
CA GLY A 61 -1.41 20.49 5.90
C GLY A 61 -1.25 21.11 4.51
N SER A 62 -1.55 20.35 3.44
CA SER A 62 -1.50 20.81 2.04
C SER A 62 -2.76 21.57 1.66
N ASN A 63 -3.93 21.10 2.11
CA ASN A 63 -5.23 21.76 1.92
C ASN A 63 -5.87 22.07 3.28
N PHE A 64 -5.54 23.22 3.85
CA PHE A 64 -5.79 23.56 5.26
C PHE A 64 -7.17 24.15 5.66
N PRO A 65 -8.20 24.34 4.80
CA PRO A 65 -9.51 24.81 5.26
C PRO A 65 -10.14 23.90 6.35
N ASP A 66 -9.94 22.58 6.20
CA ASP A 66 -10.37 21.60 7.19
C ASP A 66 -9.60 21.81 8.50
N ALA A 67 -8.28 21.94 8.46
CA ALA A 67 -7.47 22.22 9.65
C ALA A 67 -7.88 23.53 10.35
N LEU A 68 -8.17 24.59 9.58
CA LEU A 68 -8.59 25.89 10.09
C LEU A 68 -9.92 25.79 10.84
N SER A 69 -10.95 25.21 10.22
CA SER A 69 -12.26 25.01 10.87
C SER A 69 -12.18 24.01 12.05
N GLY A 70 -11.30 23.02 11.93
CA GLY A 70 -11.00 22.02 12.96
C GLY A 70 -10.38 22.57 14.23
N SER A 71 -9.75 23.75 14.18
CA SER A 71 -9.11 24.36 15.37
C SER A 71 -10.10 24.60 16.52
N ALA A 72 -11.34 24.98 16.21
CA ALA A 72 -12.39 25.16 17.20
C ALA A 72 -12.80 23.82 17.84
N LEU A 73 -12.85 22.75 17.05
CA LEU A 73 -13.10 21.40 17.56
C LEU A 73 -11.94 20.93 18.44
N ALA A 74 -10.69 21.21 18.04
CA ALA A 74 -9.49 20.86 18.78
C ALA A 74 -9.50 21.48 20.18
N ALA A 75 -9.82 22.78 20.25
CA ALA A 75 -9.96 23.51 21.51
C ALA A 75 -11.08 22.94 22.39
N LYS A 76 -12.22 22.56 21.81
CA LYS A 76 -13.34 21.97 22.55
C LYS A 76 -13.02 20.58 23.13
N LEU A 77 -12.23 19.79 22.41
CA LEU A 77 -11.91 18.41 22.75
C LEU A 77 -10.61 18.24 23.55
N ASP A 78 -9.93 19.35 23.86
CA ASP A 78 -8.60 19.35 24.45
C ASP A 78 -7.67 18.41 23.66
N ALA A 79 -7.48 18.75 22.39
CA ALA A 79 -6.80 17.90 21.42
C ALA A 79 -5.77 18.71 20.61
N PRO A 80 -4.58 18.15 20.35
CA PRO A 80 -3.66 18.74 19.40
C PRO A 80 -4.15 18.52 17.96
N VAL A 81 -3.70 19.38 17.05
CA VAL A 81 -3.87 19.21 15.60
C VAL A 81 -2.55 18.75 15.00
N ILE A 82 -2.53 17.57 14.42
CA ILE A 82 -1.40 17.01 13.68
C ILE A 82 -1.69 17.13 12.19
N LEU A 83 -0.74 17.71 11.45
CA LEU A 83 -0.85 17.91 10.02
C LEU A 83 -0.18 16.76 9.25
N THR A 84 -0.82 16.35 8.16
CA THR A 84 -0.29 15.37 7.20
C THR A 84 -0.27 15.93 5.78
N HIS A 85 0.58 15.37 4.91
CA HIS A 85 0.51 15.63 3.48
C HIS A 85 -0.79 15.11 2.84
N GLY A 86 -1.58 14.29 3.56
CA GLY A 86 -2.84 13.71 3.08
C GLY A 86 -2.65 12.41 2.28
N ALA A 87 -1.51 12.25 1.62
CA ALA A 87 -1.10 11.01 0.97
C ALA A 87 -0.03 10.21 1.73
N ASN A 88 0.62 10.84 2.74
CA ASN A 88 1.66 10.20 3.53
C ASN A 88 1.52 10.64 5.00
N ILE A 89 1.38 9.66 5.89
CA ILE A 89 1.20 9.84 7.34
C ILE A 89 2.30 9.13 8.16
N LEU A 90 3.28 8.47 7.54
CA LEU A 90 4.17 7.54 8.26
C LEU A 90 4.93 8.21 9.41
N ASN A 91 5.46 9.41 9.20
CA ASN A 91 6.17 10.16 10.25
C ASN A 91 5.21 10.60 11.38
N GLN A 92 3.99 11.01 11.04
CA GLN A 92 2.98 11.35 12.04
C GLN A 92 2.52 10.10 12.80
N LYS A 93 2.40 8.96 12.12
CA LYS A 93 1.98 7.68 12.71
C LYS A 93 2.89 7.26 13.86
N GLU A 94 4.20 7.36 13.68
CA GLU A 94 5.19 7.07 14.74
C GLU A 94 4.96 7.93 16.00
N TYR A 95 4.72 9.22 15.81
CA TYR A 95 4.39 10.13 16.91
C TYR A 95 3.04 9.76 17.56
N LEU A 96 2.02 9.48 16.75
CA LEU A 96 0.67 9.12 17.23
C LEU A 96 0.70 7.84 18.07
N ASP A 97 1.47 6.84 17.66
CA ASP A 97 1.60 5.56 18.36
C ASP A 97 2.31 5.71 19.71
N THR A 98 3.31 6.58 19.78
CA THR A 98 4.06 6.83 21.03
C THR A 98 3.20 7.55 22.07
N ASN A 99 2.21 8.34 21.65
CA ASN A 99 1.41 9.20 22.53
C ASN A 99 0.08 8.56 23.00
N ASN A 100 -0.25 7.35 22.54
CA ASN A 100 -1.41 6.56 23.02
C ASN A 100 -2.75 7.34 23.05
N TYR A 101 -3.06 8.07 21.98
CA TYR A 101 -4.36 8.73 21.84
C TYR A 101 -5.50 7.69 21.83
N LYS A 102 -6.62 7.99 22.49
CA LYS A 102 -7.82 7.13 22.47
C LYS A 102 -8.63 7.30 21.19
N ASN A 103 -8.74 8.53 20.70
CA ASN A 103 -9.52 8.86 19.51
C ASN A 103 -8.65 9.63 18.52
N LEU A 104 -8.56 9.10 17.29
CA LEU A 104 -7.97 9.80 16.15
C LEU A 104 -9.12 10.32 15.29
N ILE A 105 -9.20 11.64 15.14
CA ILE A 105 -10.27 12.30 14.39
C ILE A 105 -9.68 12.82 13.09
N LEU A 106 -9.98 12.14 11.98
CA LEU A 106 -9.59 12.61 10.65
C LEU A 106 -10.55 13.71 10.21
N LEU A 107 -10.00 14.87 9.87
CA LEU A 107 -10.75 16.03 9.43
C LEU A 107 -10.37 16.37 7.99
N GLY A 108 -11.26 15.98 7.08
CA GLY A 108 -11.11 16.12 5.64
C GLY A 108 -11.64 14.91 4.89
N GLY A 109 -12.17 15.12 3.69
CA GLY A 109 -12.65 14.03 2.84
C GLY A 109 -11.50 13.29 2.13
N ASN A 110 -11.85 12.24 1.38
CA ASN A 110 -10.90 11.43 0.60
C ASN A 110 -10.03 12.22 -0.39
N ALA A 111 -10.48 13.43 -0.78
CA ALA A 111 -9.74 14.33 -1.65
C ALA A 111 -8.57 15.05 -0.95
N THR A 112 -8.60 15.18 0.38
CA THR A 112 -7.57 15.88 1.18
C THR A 112 -6.78 14.95 2.07
N ILE A 113 -7.39 13.84 2.51
CA ILE A 113 -6.74 12.75 3.24
C ILE A 113 -7.12 11.44 2.54
N SER A 114 -6.14 10.75 1.99
CA SER A 114 -6.34 9.52 1.25
C SER A 114 -6.82 8.37 2.15
N LYS A 115 -7.54 7.41 1.55
CA LYS A 115 -7.93 6.17 2.23
C LYS A 115 -6.74 5.34 2.73
N GLU A 116 -5.57 5.47 2.09
CA GLU A 116 -4.34 4.81 2.57
C GLU A 116 -3.92 5.37 3.93
N VAL A 117 -4.05 6.69 4.16
CA VAL A 117 -3.77 7.29 5.47
C VAL A 117 -4.74 6.76 6.54
N GLU A 118 -6.04 6.75 6.26
CA GLU A 118 -7.05 6.16 7.16
C GLU A 118 -6.69 4.71 7.51
N TYR A 119 -6.40 3.91 6.50
CA TYR A 119 -6.03 2.50 6.63
C TYR A 119 -4.77 2.29 7.50
N ILE A 120 -3.74 3.13 7.33
CA ILE A 120 -2.52 3.10 8.16
C ILE A 120 -2.84 3.44 9.62
N LEU A 121 -3.69 4.45 9.85
CA LEU A 121 -4.09 4.87 11.20
C LEU A 121 -4.91 3.81 11.93
N GLU A 122 -5.65 2.96 11.20
CA GLU A 122 -6.35 1.78 11.73
C GLU A 122 -5.42 0.60 12.05
N ASN A 123 -4.09 0.78 11.95
CA ASN A 123 -3.08 -0.28 12.14
C ASN A 123 -3.24 -1.47 11.21
N LYS A 124 -3.83 -1.26 10.04
CA LYS A 124 -3.99 -2.35 9.07
C LYS A 124 -2.65 -2.61 8.36
N PRO A 125 -2.36 -3.87 7.98
CA PRO A 125 -1.11 -4.24 7.33
C PRO A 125 -0.95 -3.51 6.01
N VAL A 126 0.21 -2.91 5.76
CA VAL A 126 0.56 -2.23 4.49
C VAL A 126 1.71 -2.94 3.79
N ILE A 127 1.86 -2.70 2.49
CA ILE A 127 2.98 -3.21 1.68
C ILE A 127 3.67 -2.07 0.94
N SER A 128 5.00 -2.06 0.98
CA SER A 128 5.80 -1.10 0.22
C SER A 128 5.75 -1.41 -1.27
N ASN A 129 6.01 -0.41 -2.12
CA ASN A 129 6.05 -0.62 -3.58
C ASN A 129 7.12 -1.64 -3.96
N LYS A 130 8.27 -1.62 -3.27
CA LYS A 130 9.34 -2.59 -3.45
C LYS A 130 8.86 -4.02 -3.18
N ASN A 131 8.26 -4.25 -2.00
CA ASN A 131 7.82 -5.58 -1.59
C ASN A 131 6.65 -6.08 -2.45
N ALA A 132 5.75 -5.20 -2.87
CA ALA A 132 4.67 -5.54 -3.79
C ALA A 132 5.21 -5.97 -5.16
N LYS A 133 6.17 -5.21 -5.73
CA LYS A 133 6.83 -5.60 -6.98
C LYS A 133 7.54 -6.95 -6.85
N GLU A 134 8.29 -7.15 -5.77
CA GLU A 134 9.01 -8.39 -5.51
C GLU A 134 8.07 -9.59 -5.38
N LEU A 135 6.92 -9.43 -4.70
CA LEU A 135 5.90 -10.47 -4.62
C LEU A 135 5.35 -10.83 -6.00
N LEU A 136 4.96 -9.83 -6.80
CA LEU A 136 4.45 -10.04 -8.16
C LEU A 136 5.49 -10.72 -9.06
N PHE A 137 6.74 -10.25 -9.03
CA PHE A 137 7.84 -10.82 -9.81
C PHE A 137 8.12 -12.28 -9.42
N ASN A 138 8.22 -12.58 -8.12
CA ASN A 138 8.49 -13.94 -7.69
C ASN A 138 7.32 -14.89 -7.98
N GLY A 139 6.08 -14.40 -7.88
CA GLY A 139 4.90 -15.14 -8.33
C GLY A 139 5.00 -15.47 -9.82
N ASP A 140 5.29 -14.47 -10.64
CA ASP A 140 5.45 -14.59 -12.10
C ASP A 140 6.50 -15.65 -12.47
N GLU A 141 7.65 -15.63 -11.80
CA GLU A 141 8.70 -16.64 -11.99
C GLU A 141 8.28 -18.05 -11.54
N ALA A 142 7.52 -18.16 -10.45
CA ALA A 142 6.95 -19.45 -10.03
C ALA A 142 5.95 -19.99 -11.08
N PHE A 143 5.13 -19.12 -11.66
CA PHE A 143 4.20 -19.48 -12.73
C PHE A 143 4.94 -19.94 -14.00
N LYS A 144 5.95 -19.18 -14.45
CA LYS A 144 6.81 -19.56 -15.59
C LYS A 144 7.47 -20.92 -15.40
N LYS A 145 7.93 -21.24 -14.19
CA LYS A 145 8.52 -22.56 -13.89
C LYS A 145 7.48 -23.67 -13.97
N MET A 146 6.28 -23.44 -13.48
CA MET A 146 5.15 -24.37 -13.61
C MET A 146 4.79 -24.63 -15.07
N LEU A 147 4.81 -23.62 -15.95
CA LEU A 147 4.51 -23.80 -17.37
C LEU A 147 5.54 -24.66 -18.13
N LYS A 148 6.64 -25.05 -17.48
CA LYS A 148 7.69 -25.94 -18.01
C LYS A 148 7.59 -27.36 -17.46
N ILE A 149 6.47 -27.74 -16.86
CA ILE A 149 6.18 -29.14 -16.49
C ILE A 149 6.34 -30.02 -17.74
N ASP A 150 6.98 -31.17 -17.55
CA ASP A 150 7.24 -32.12 -18.62
C ASP A 150 5.94 -32.75 -19.13
N VAL A 151 5.78 -32.74 -20.45
CA VAL A 151 4.57 -33.23 -21.14
C VAL A 151 4.95 -34.05 -22.37
N ASP A 152 4.03 -34.90 -22.81
CA ASP A 152 4.07 -35.54 -24.12
C ASP A 152 3.80 -34.49 -25.21
N ASP A 153 4.86 -33.98 -25.84
CA ASP A 153 4.81 -32.95 -26.89
C ASP A 153 4.58 -33.53 -28.30
N GLU A 154 4.39 -34.84 -28.42
CA GLU A 154 4.04 -35.50 -29.67
C GLU A 154 2.53 -35.73 -29.78
N ASN A 155 1.84 -35.93 -28.66
CA ASN A 155 0.41 -36.26 -28.63
C ASN A 155 -0.44 -35.22 -27.90
N TYR A 156 -1.38 -34.62 -28.66
CA TYR A 156 -2.30 -33.62 -28.15
C TYR A 156 -3.75 -34.11 -28.21
N ILE A 157 -4.54 -33.65 -27.24
CA ILE A 157 -6.00 -33.72 -27.29
C ILE A 157 -6.57 -32.32 -27.50
N ASP A 158 -7.63 -32.20 -28.29
CA ASP A 158 -8.39 -30.96 -28.42
C ASP A 158 -9.64 -31.02 -27.56
N LEU A 159 -9.83 -30.01 -26.72
CA LEU A 159 -11.06 -29.80 -25.98
C LEU A 159 -11.56 -28.38 -26.27
N HIS A 160 -12.62 -28.27 -27.06
CA HIS A 160 -13.26 -26.99 -27.39
C HIS A 160 -12.30 -25.98 -28.06
N GLY A 161 -11.40 -26.45 -28.93
CA GLY A 161 -10.44 -25.58 -29.62
C GLY A 161 -9.23 -25.21 -28.77
N ILE A 162 -9.04 -25.88 -27.63
CA ILE A 162 -7.85 -25.75 -26.78
C ILE A 162 -7.12 -27.09 -26.80
N SER A 163 -5.87 -27.08 -27.27
CA SER A 163 -5.00 -28.24 -27.24
C SER A 163 -4.42 -28.47 -25.84
N PHE A 164 -4.37 -29.72 -25.41
CA PHE A 164 -3.72 -30.14 -24.17
C PHE A 164 -2.75 -31.30 -24.43
N ALA A 165 -1.62 -31.29 -23.74
CA ALA A 165 -0.61 -32.33 -23.75
C ALA A 165 -0.63 -33.10 -22.43
N LYS A 166 -0.40 -34.42 -22.47
CA LYS A 166 -0.40 -35.24 -21.26
C LYS A 166 0.79 -34.90 -20.38
N ILE A 167 0.61 -34.77 -19.07
CA ILE A 167 1.72 -34.58 -18.12
C ILE A 167 2.42 -35.93 -17.88
N ASN A 168 3.76 -35.93 -17.97
CA ASN A 168 4.56 -37.14 -17.80
C ASN A 168 4.80 -37.49 -16.33
N ASP A 169 4.78 -36.49 -15.44
CA ASP A 169 4.93 -36.67 -14.00
C ASP A 169 3.76 -37.46 -13.38
N ASP A 170 4.05 -38.31 -12.39
CA ASP A 170 3.04 -39.01 -11.60
C ASP A 170 2.38 -38.07 -10.58
N ILE A 171 1.44 -37.26 -11.05
CA ILE A 171 0.64 -36.34 -10.22
C ILE A 171 -0.19 -37.09 -9.18
N ASN A 172 -0.64 -38.31 -9.50
CA ASN A 172 -1.50 -39.10 -8.63
C ASN A 172 -0.79 -39.51 -7.33
N SER A 173 0.53 -39.69 -7.36
CA SER A 173 1.35 -39.92 -6.15
C SER A 173 1.27 -38.79 -5.10
N TYR A 174 0.89 -37.58 -5.50
CA TYR A 174 0.72 -36.41 -4.61
C TYR A 174 -0.72 -36.27 -4.08
N GLY A 175 -1.65 -37.11 -4.55
CA GLY A 175 -3.08 -37.10 -4.20
C GLY A 175 -3.91 -36.01 -4.89
N SER A 176 -3.28 -34.92 -5.35
CA SER A 176 -3.94 -33.90 -6.19
C SER A 176 -2.90 -33.07 -6.95
N ILE A 177 -3.32 -32.46 -8.06
CA ILE A 177 -2.47 -31.50 -8.79
C ILE A 177 -2.11 -30.28 -7.92
N GLU A 178 -3.01 -29.82 -7.05
CA GLU A 178 -2.70 -28.72 -6.12
C GLU A 178 -1.55 -29.07 -5.17
N ASN A 179 -1.52 -30.30 -4.64
CA ASN A 179 -0.43 -30.77 -3.79
C ASN A 179 0.89 -30.88 -4.56
N TYR A 180 0.86 -31.45 -5.77
CA TYR A 180 2.02 -31.53 -6.66
C TYR A 180 2.59 -30.13 -6.92
N LEU A 181 1.73 -29.18 -7.31
CA LEU A 181 2.14 -27.82 -7.64
C LEU A 181 2.72 -27.08 -6.43
N ASN A 182 2.08 -27.20 -5.27
CA ASN A 182 2.59 -26.57 -4.06
C ASN A 182 3.91 -27.20 -3.59
N LYS A 183 4.07 -28.52 -3.75
CA LYS A 183 5.29 -29.23 -3.34
C LYS A 183 6.49 -28.87 -4.22
N ASN A 184 6.29 -28.69 -5.52
CA ASN A 184 7.36 -28.49 -6.49
C ASN A 184 7.63 -27.01 -6.83
N TYR A 185 6.62 -26.14 -6.71
CA TYR A 185 6.73 -24.72 -7.13
C TYR A 185 6.35 -23.72 -6.03
N GLU A 186 6.01 -24.18 -4.82
CA GLU A 186 5.70 -23.35 -3.66
C GLU A 186 4.61 -22.28 -3.94
N LEU A 187 3.59 -22.59 -4.75
CA LEU A 187 2.63 -21.60 -5.22
C LEU A 187 1.90 -20.89 -4.07
N ASN A 188 1.58 -21.60 -2.99
CA ASN A 188 0.98 -21.04 -1.76
C ASN A 188 1.85 -19.99 -1.03
N LYS A 189 3.13 -19.86 -1.38
CA LYS A 189 4.01 -18.79 -0.89
C LYS A 189 3.60 -17.45 -1.50
N TYR A 190 3.17 -17.47 -2.76
CA TYR A 190 2.93 -16.29 -3.58
C TYR A 190 1.45 -16.01 -3.82
N TYR A 191 0.59 -17.02 -3.89
CA TYR A 191 -0.78 -16.91 -4.37
C TYR A 191 -1.83 -17.25 -3.31
N SER A 192 -3.02 -16.63 -3.42
CA SER A 192 -4.20 -17.02 -2.64
C SER A 192 -4.71 -18.38 -3.11
N ASN A 193 -5.40 -19.12 -2.23
CA ASN A 193 -5.99 -20.42 -2.59
C ASN A 193 -7.00 -20.27 -3.74
N THR A 194 -7.72 -19.14 -3.81
CA THR A 194 -8.65 -18.84 -4.90
C THR A 194 -7.90 -18.65 -6.21
N PHE A 195 -6.80 -17.90 -6.21
CA PHE A 195 -5.97 -17.72 -7.39
C PHE A 195 -5.40 -19.05 -7.90
N ILE A 196 -4.85 -19.87 -7.00
CA ILE A 196 -4.30 -21.20 -7.35
C ILE A 196 -5.36 -22.07 -8.03
N LYS A 197 -6.59 -22.11 -7.50
CA LYS A 197 -7.69 -22.88 -8.10
C LYS A 197 -8.07 -22.38 -9.49
N ASN A 198 -8.22 -21.06 -9.65
CA ASN A 198 -8.55 -20.47 -10.95
C ASN A 198 -7.46 -20.73 -11.99
N MET A 199 -6.21 -20.59 -11.57
CA MET A 199 -5.05 -20.93 -12.38
C MET A 199 -5.05 -22.41 -12.77
N ILE A 200 -5.29 -23.34 -11.84
CA ILE A 200 -5.32 -24.77 -12.14
C ILE A 200 -6.38 -25.05 -13.20
N ASN A 201 -7.58 -24.48 -13.05
CA ASN A 201 -8.67 -24.65 -14.03
C ASN A 201 -8.36 -24.03 -15.41
N PHE A 202 -7.48 -23.02 -15.46
CA PHE A 202 -7.08 -22.38 -16.70
C PHE A 202 -5.96 -23.16 -17.43
N VAL A 203 -5.02 -23.73 -16.68
CA VAL A 203 -3.82 -24.39 -17.23
C VAL A 203 -3.99 -25.89 -17.40
N PHE A 204 -4.74 -26.56 -16.53
CA PHE A 204 -4.79 -28.00 -16.46
C PHE A 204 -6.20 -28.56 -16.63
N THR A 205 -6.28 -29.79 -17.10
CA THR A 205 -7.50 -30.60 -17.11
C THR A 205 -7.21 -32.01 -16.65
N ASN A 206 -8.22 -32.70 -16.11
CA ASN A 206 -8.13 -34.11 -15.73
C ASN A 206 -9.14 -34.92 -16.54
N ILE A 207 -8.66 -36.00 -17.14
CA ILE A 207 -9.47 -36.89 -17.98
C ILE A 207 -9.19 -38.31 -17.54
N ASN A 208 -10.21 -38.98 -17.03
CA ASN A 208 -10.13 -40.38 -16.58
C ASN A 208 -8.98 -40.65 -15.58
N GLY A 209 -8.63 -39.66 -14.74
CA GLY A 209 -7.57 -39.79 -13.74
C GLY A 209 -6.17 -39.39 -14.23
N GLU A 210 -6.01 -39.07 -15.51
CA GLU A 210 -4.77 -38.56 -16.09
C GLU A 210 -4.82 -37.03 -16.19
N TYR A 211 -3.70 -36.37 -15.94
CA TYR A 211 -3.60 -34.92 -15.99
C TYR A 211 -2.97 -34.43 -17.28
N TYR A 212 -3.53 -33.35 -17.82
CA TYR A 212 -3.08 -32.72 -19.04
C TYR A 212 -2.85 -31.23 -18.79
N MET A 213 -1.83 -30.67 -19.44
CA MET A 213 -1.51 -29.25 -19.41
C MET A 213 -1.85 -28.62 -20.76
N ARG A 214 -2.40 -27.42 -20.73
CA ARG A 214 -2.73 -26.63 -21.93
C ARG A 214 -1.47 -26.40 -22.76
N TYR A 215 -1.59 -26.59 -24.07
CA TYR A 215 -0.54 -26.29 -25.04
C TYR A 215 -0.68 -24.86 -25.58
N GLY A 216 0.44 -24.24 -25.96
CA GLY A 216 0.47 -22.83 -26.36
C GLY A 216 0.27 -21.89 -25.18
N ASN A 217 0.96 -22.18 -24.06
CA ASN A 217 0.88 -21.43 -22.81
C ASN A 217 0.91 -19.90 -23.03
N PRO A 218 0.12 -19.12 -22.25
CA PRO A 218 0.00 -17.69 -22.45
C PRO A 218 1.36 -17.00 -22.26
N GLU A 219 1.60 -15.97 -23.07
CA GLU A 219 2.71 -15.04 -22.85
C GLU A 219 2.33 -14.01 -21.78
N PRO A 220 3.28 -13.55 -20.95
CA PRO A 220 3.01 -12.52 -19.98
C PRO A 220 2.74 -11.18 -20.68
N ALA A 221 1.77 -10.41 -20.19
CA ALA A 221 1.43 -9.10 -20.73
C ALA A 221 2.56 -8.07 -20.59
N ILE A 222 3.38 -8.16 -19.54
CA ILE A 222 4.54 -7.28 -19.29
C ILE A 222 5.73 -8.04 -18.70
N ASN A 223 6.94 -7.50 -18.89
CA ASN A 223 8.11 -7.87 -18.11
C ASN A 223 8.13 -7.09 -16.78
N LEU A 224 8.16 -7.82 -15.66
CA LEU A 224 8.12 -7.26 -14.31
C LEU A 224 9.47 -6.78 -13.77
N GLU A 225 10.58 -7.11 -14.42
CA GLU A 225 11.93 -6.73 -13.97
C GLU A 225 12.04 -5.19 -13.82
N ASN A 226 11.57 -4.49 -14.86
CA ASN A 226 11.57 -3.03 -14.95
C ASN A 226 10.19 -2.41 -14.67
N ALA A 227 9.26 -3.17 -14.11
CA ALA A 227 7.93 -2.65 -13.80
C ALA A 227 7.93 -1.73 -12.57
N GLU A 228 6.97 -0.82 -12.55
CA GLU A 228 6.77 0.16 -11.49
C GLU A 228 5.35 0.06 -10.91
N ILE A 229 5.26 0.13 -9.59
CA ILE A 229 3.98 0.27 -8.91
C ILE A 229 3.59 1.75 -8.97
N VAL A 230 2.60 2.07 -9.80
CA VAL A 230 2.17 3.46 -10.03
C VAL A 230 1.00 3.85 -9.12
N GLU A 231 0.22 2.87 -8.66
CA GLU A 231 -0.93 3.12 -7.80
C GLU A 231 -1.18 1.96 -6.84
N LYS A 232 -1.63 2.29 -5.63
CA LYS A 232 -2.17 1.33 -4.65
C LYS A 232 -3.46 1.88 -4.06
N LYS A 233 -4.46 1.02 -3.92
CA LYS A 233 -5.74 1.32 -3.27
C LYS A 233 -6.09 0.22 -2.28
N TYR A 234 -6.05 0.57 -1.00
CA TYR A 234 -6.39 -0.38 0.07
C TYR A 234 -7.90 -0.49 0.27
N LYS A 235 -8.38 -1.72 0.47
CA LYS A 235 -9.77 -2.04 0.79
C LYS A 235 -9.84 -3.29 1.67
N ALA A 236 -10.30 -3.12 2.91
CA ALA A 236 -10.40 -4.20 3.91
C ALA A 236 -9.06 -4.89 4.19
N ASN A 237 -8.85 -6.14 3.75
CA ASN A 237 -7.58 -6.85 3.85
C ASN A 237 -6.87 -6.97 2.49
N LYS A 238 -7.30 -6.21 1.47
CA LYS A 238 -6.77 -6.25 0.12
C LYS A 238 -6.14 -4.91 -0.29
N VAL A 239 -5.23 -4.98 -1.24
CA VAL A 239 -4.72 -3.82 -1.97
C VAL A 239 -4.82 -4.07 -3.47
N GLU A 240 -5.54 -3.19 -4.15
CA GLU A 240 -5.56 -3.11 -5.60
C GLU A 240 -4.32 -2.34 -6.06
N ILE A 241 -3.64 -2.87 -7.06
CA ILE A 241 -2.35 -2.38 -7.55
C ILE A 241 -2.45 -2.14 -9.05
N LEU A 242 -1.99 -0.96 -9.47
CA LEU A 242 -1.73 -0.68 -10.88
C LEU A 242 -0.21 -0.74 -11.10
N VAL A 243 0.19 -1.61 -12.01
CA VAL A 243 1.58 -1.85 -12.40
C VAL A 243 1.78 -1.29 -13.80
N LYS A 244 2.80 -0.43 -13.95
CA LYS A 244 3.26 0.02 -15.25
C LYS A 244 4.45 -0.83 -15.66
N GLY A 245 4.40 -1.42 -16.85
CA GLY A 245 5.49 -2.24 -17.38
C GLY A 245 5.61 -2.09 -18.89
N TYR A 246 6.57 -2.82 -19.45
CA TYR A 246 6.85 -2.85 -20.88
C TYR A 246 6.99 -4.31 -21.29
N TYR A 247 6.63 -4.59 -22.55
CA TYR A 247 6.86 -5.90 -23.15
C TYR A 247 7.98 -5.79 -24.19
N TYR A 248 7.64 -5.63 -25.48
CA TYR A 248 8.58 -5.30 -26.56
C TYR A 248 8.41 -3.88 -27.11
N ASP A 249 7.23 -3.28 -26.93
CA ASP A 249 6.94 -1.93 -27.41
C ASP A 249 7.52 -0.84 -26.47
N PRO A 250 7.84 0.34 -27.01
CA PRO A 250 8.23 1.49 -26.21
C PRO A 250 7.06 2.08 -25.39
N GLU A 251 5.82 1.75 -25.74
CA GLU A 251 4.63 2.23 -25.04
C GLU A 251 4.36 1.42 -23.76
N PRO A 252 4.07 2.09 -22.64
CA PRO A 252 3.83 1.41 -21.38
C PRO A 252 2.47 0.71 -21.35
N TYR A 253 2.48 -0.51 -20.84
CA TYR A 253 1.27 -1.26 -20.54
C TYR A 253 0.94 -1.15 -19.05
N TYR A 254 -0.36 -1.09 -18.74
CA TYR A 254 -0.87 -0.97 -17.39
C TYR A 254 -1.62 -2.22 -16.99
N LEU A 255 -1.12 -2.89 -15.97
CA LEU A 255 -1.65 -4.15 -15.48
C LEU A 255 -2.29 -3.98 -14.11
N LYS A 256 -3.45 -4.61 -13.92
CA LYS A 256 -4.11 -4.69 -12.62
C LYS A 256 -3.69 -5.96 -11.91
N ALA A 257 -3.34 -5.80 -10.64
CA ALA A 257 -3.16 -6.89 -9.70
C ALA A 257 -3.92 -6.57 -8.41
N SER A 258 -4.23 -7.59 -7.63
CA SER A 258 -4.65 -7.40 -6.24
C SER A 258 -3.88 -8.35 -5.34
N LEU A 259 -3.51 -7.85 -4.17
CA LEU A 259 -2.93 -8.65 -3.10
C LEU A 259 -3.92 -8.74 -1.95
N GLU A 260 -3.90 -9.87 -1.26
CA GLU A 260 -4.66 -10.12 -0.04
C GLU A 260 -3.70 -10.37 1.13
N TYR A 261 -3.97 -9.75 2.27
CA TYR A 261 -3.29 -10.05 3.52
C TYR A 261 -3.99 -11.19 4.23
N ASN A 262 -3.29 -12.32 4.36
CA ASN A 262 -3.80 -13.53 4.99
C ASN A 262 -2.68 -14.23 5.78
N GLY A 263 -2.96 -14.66 7.00
CA GLY A 263 -2.02 -15.44 7.82
C GLY A 263 -0.70 -14.71 8.13
N GLY A 264 -0.73 -13.38 8.24
CA GLY A 264 0.46 -12.58 8.55
C GLY A 264 1.29 -12.15 7.33
N LYS A 265 0.88 -12.52 6.11
CA LYS A 265 1.61 -12.20 4.88
C LYS A 265 0.69 -11.71 3.77
N TRP A 266 1.28 -10.99 2.80
CA TRP A 266 0.63 -10.64 1.55
C TRP A 266 0.80 -11.75 0.52
N VAL A 267 -0.27 -12.09 -0.19
CA VAL A 267 -0.28 -13.00 -1.34
C VAL A 267 -1.05 -12.40 -2.50
N ILE A 268 -0.76 -12.83 -3.72
CA ILE A 268 -1.41 -12.43 -4.96
C ILE A 268 -2.79 -13.09 -5.01
N ASP A 269 -3.83 -12.27 -5.11
CA ASP A 269 -5.22 -12.74 -5.22
C ASP A 269 -5.77 -12.58 -6.65
N GLN A 270 -5.30 -11.58 -7.39
CA GLN A 270 -5.55 -11.43 -8.83
C GLN A 270 -4.31 -10.88 -9.52
N PHE A 271 -4.02 -11.36 -10.72
CA PHE A 271 -2.87 -10.90 -11.49
C PHE A 271 -3.07 -11.11 -12.99
N HIS A 272 -3.43 -10.04 -13.70
CA HIS A 272 -3.83 -10.11 -15.11
C HIS A 272 -2.64 -10.28 -16.09
N ASN A 273 -1.45 -10.65 -15.59
CA ASN A 273 -0.28 -10.80 -16.45
C ASN A 273 -0.39 -12.00 -17.37
N TRP A 274 -1.20 -13.01 -17.01
CA TRP A 274 -1.24 -14.30 -17.68
C TRP A 274 -2.62 -14.69 -18.22
N PHE A 275 -3.69 -14.20 -17.60
CA PHE A 275 -5.08 -14.52 -17.94
C PHE A 275 -6.05 -13.47 -17.41
#